data_AF-A0A3L6JQM4-F1
#
_entry.id   AF-A0A3L6JQM4-F1
#
_cell.length_a   1.000
_cell.length_b   1.000
_cell.length_c   1.000
_cell.angle_alpha   90.00
_cell.angle_beta   90.00
_cell.angle_gamma   90.00
#
_symmetry.space_group_name_H-M   'P 1'
#
loop_
_entity.id
_entity.type
_entity.pdbx_description
1 polymer ?
#
loop_
_entity_poly.entity_id
_entity_poly.type
_entity_poly.pdbx_seq_one_letter_code
_entity_poly.pdbx_strand_id
1 'polypeptide(L)'
;MTKTGGKEGRLPLVIAVLALLMAFLVSIYAPTAPVIADSITSRAGSPVHSSQSQEEDGNRIAIVRPSFSATAYQDAFYTFYSKYRNVPSGEYVTTSLGLLNRTLVTEWKWSEQLRTWFNTEAASSLHLVLDETVTVVDETDVDSGELFENGTRRYDVLILGFTEYVTQREYLYYKLFVESGGIMIIMDACNFLAEVSYSNGYVSLVKGHGWEFNGTHAWKSVYHRWPEENTNWVGGNYWKYWYGRHYDYFSANTSNLVSTYLRTALGENITTSYGGHEENLLQNLTQSEVIGYWHFLDSSEYPGEPIAAYMHRYGKGTVIHSGIMASDAIMSDRFLGVLLAAGIRFGLNGNIEEWAYPEALVPSDDAIECQTTLYDRDGNVAAGALTSVAYCDVSFSAITDVLRGCHHSNLSSVAGKLTERPDGEGRLFQSRIMQGRAVSDNCWRIDIDTLDLPNGNYGLAINATWKGIRSPVMFNESIDVLPFSIANDEIPSVYPWIGTVTVGTSIAVAAVAYVWFTRNKARIVTTNVRPA
;
A
#
# COMPACT_ATOMS: atom_id res chain seq x y z
N MET A 1 40.98 -93.67 -43.72
CA MET A 1 40.73 -92.80 -42.56
C MET A 1 41.17 -91.39 -42.91
N THR A 2 40.24 -90.53 -43.30
CA THR A 2 40.49 -89.10 -43.51
C THR A 2 39.21 -88.37 -43.11
N LYS A 3 39.28 -87.66 -41.97
CA LYS A 3 38.24 -86.76 -41.44
C LYS A 3 38.41 -85.40 -42.09
N THR A 4 37.40 -84.92 -42.81
CA THR A 4 37.27 -83.50 -43.17
C THR A 4 36.18 -82.87 -42.32
N GLY A 5 36.56 -81.89 -41.50
CA GLY A 5 35.66 -81.13 -40.64
C GLY A 5 34.97 -80.00 -41.41
N GLY A 6 33.64 -79.92 -41.27
CA GLY A 6 32.84 -78.78 -41.73
C GLY A 6 32.65 -77.77 -40.59
N LYS A 7 33.25 -76.58 -40.74
CA LYS A 7 32.88 -75.37 -40.01
C LYS A 7 31.96 -74.54 -40.90
N GLU A 8 30.66 -74.79 -40.86
CA GLU A 8 29.65 -73.87 -41.40
C GLU A 8 28.44 -73.88 -40.47
N GLY A 9 28.20 -72.77 -39.76
CA GLY A 9 27.01 -72.67 -38.90
C GLY A 9 26.99 -71.56 -37.84
N ARG A 10 28.04 -70.75 -37.66
CA ARG A 10 28.07 -69.74 -36.57
C ARG A 10 27.79 -68.29 -36.96
N LEU A 11 27.84 -67.94 -38.24
CA LEU A 11 27.62 -66.54 -38.68
C LEU A 11 26.18 -66.02 -38.51
N PRO A 12 25.10 -66.81 -38.69
CA PRO A 12 23.73 -66.29 -38.59
C PRO A 12 23.28 -65.96 -37.16
N LEU A 13 23.80 -66.70 -36.16
CA LEU A 13 23.41 -66.53 -34.76
C LEU A 13 23.95 -65.22 -34.18
N VAL A 14 25.16 -64.82 -34.60
CA VAL A 14 25.79 -63.57 -34.14
C VAL A 14 25.04 -62.34 -34.63
N ILE A 15 24.51 -62.38 -35.87
CA ILE A 15 23.74 -61.28 -36.45
C ILE A 15 22.39 -61.12 -35.73
N ALA A 16 21.71 -62.23 -35.41
CA ALA A 16 20.45 -62.19 -34.67
C ALA A 16 20.60 -61.63 -33.25
N VAL A 17 21.68 -62.02 -32.55
CA VAL A 17 21.98 -61.51 -31.20
C VAL A 17 22.32 -60.03 -31.22
N LEU A 18 23.08 -59.55 -32.20
CA LEU A 18 23.40 -58.13 -32.35
C LEU A 18 22.17 -57.27 -32.66
N ALA A 19 21.23 -57.77 -33.47
CA ALA A 19 19.97 -57.07 -33.75
C ALA A 19 19.09 -56.93 -32.50
N LEU A 20 19.01 -57.99 -31.67
CA LEU A 20 18.27 -57.95 -30.40
C LEU A 20 18.91 -57.01 -29.37
N LEU A 21 20.24 -56.96 -29.30
CA LEU A 21 20.97 -56.04 -28.42
C LEU A 21 20.78 -54.57 -28.82
N MET A 22 20.76 -54.28 -30.14
CA MET A 22 20.43 -52.94 -30.65
C MET A 22 19.00 -52.52 -30.31
N ALA A 23 18.01 -53.42 -30.48
CA ALA A 23 16.63 -53.14 -30.09
C ALA A 23 16.47 -52.88 -28.58
N PHE A 24 17.21 -53.62 -27.75
CA PHE A 24 17.20 -53.43 -26.29
C PHE A 24 17.85 -52.10 -25.88
N LEU A 25 18.97 -51.71 -26.48
CA LEU A 25 19.64 -50.44 -26.19
C LEU A 25 18.80 -49.22 -26.59
N VAL A 26 18.06 -49.31 -27.71
CA VAL A 26 17.11 -48.25 -28.13
C VAL A 26 15.94 -48.12 -27.15
N SER A 27 15.52 -49.21 -26.50
CA SER A 27 14.43 -49.17 -25.51
C SER A 27 14.81 -48.54 -24.17
N ILE A 28 16.10 -48.54 -23.81
CA ILE A 28 16.60 -47.96 -22.54
C ILE A 28 16.89 -46.46 -22.67
N TYR A 29 17.10 -45.96 -23.89
CA TYR A 29 17.45 -44.56 -24.15
C TYR A 29 16.29 -43.68 -24.63
N ALA A 30 15.04 -44.18 -24.64
CA ALA A 30 13.89 -43.32 -24.89
C ALA A 30 13.68 -42.40 -23.67
N PRO A 31 13.89 -41.08 -23.78
CA PRO A 31 13.61 -40.17 -22.68
C PRO A 31 12.13 -40.28 -22.32
N THR A 32 11.81 -40.38 -21.04
CA THR A 32 10.43 -40.22 -20.58
C THR A 32 9.99 -38.81 -20.94
N ALA A 33 9.03 -38.68 -21.85
CA ALA A 33 8.43 -37.40 -22.18
C ALA A 33 7.96 -36.71 -20.89
N PRO A 34 8.22 -35.40 -20.71
CA PRO A 34 7.74 -34.69 -19.54
C PRO A 34 6.22 -34.84 -19.45
N VAL A 35 5.75 -35.19 -18.26
CA VAL A 35 4.33 -35.27 -17.95
C VAL A 35 3.76 -33.86 -18.13
N ILE A 36 2.94 -33.68 -19.15
CA ILE A 36 2.18 -32.45 -19.38
C ILE A 36 1.27 -32.29 -18.17
N ALA A 37 1.61 -31.33 -17.31
CA ALA A 37 0.74 -30.90 -16.22
C ALA A 37 -0.54 -30.30 -16.84
N ASP A 38 -1.66 -30.57 -16.18
CA ASP A 38 -3.02 -30.31 -16.65
C ASP A 38 -3.25 -28.95 -17.32
N SER A 39 -4.16 -29.00 -18.30
CA SER A 39 -4.70 -27.90 -19.10
C SER A 39 -4.86 -26.59 -18.34
N ILE A 40 -4.22 -25.53 -18.86
CA ILE A 40 -4.45 -24.14 -18.49
C ILE A 40 -5.85 -23.76 -18.99
N THR A 41 -6.86 -23.91 -18.14
CA THR A 41 -8.12 -23.19 -18.29
C THR A 41 -7.93 -21.77 -17.77
N SER A 42 -8.30 -20.80 -18.61
CA SER A 42 -8.28 -19.35 -18.36
C SER A 42 -8.72 -19.01 -16.93
N ARG A 43 -7.77 -18.65 -16.07
CA ARG A 43 -8.04 -18.18 -14.71
C ARG A 43 -7.81 -16.68 -14.73
N ALA A 44 -8.89 -15.90 -14.65
CA ALA A 44 -8.81 -14.47 -14.42
C ALA A 44 -8.06 -14.23 -13.11
N GLY A 45 -6.90 -13.56 -13.19
CA GLY A 45 -6.08 -13.21 -12.04
C GLY A 45 -6.83 -12.27 -11.10
N SER A 46 -6.71 -12.52 -9.78
CA SER A 46 -7.22 -11.61 -8.75
C SER A 46 -6.28 -10.39 -8.63
N PRO A 47 -6.81 -9.18 -8.34
CA PRO A 47 -5.99 -7.97 -8.29
C PRO A 47 -4.99 -8.04 -7.12
N VAL A 48 -3.72 -7.75 -7.40
CA VAL A 48 -2.66 -7.65 -6.41
C VAL A 48 -2.38 -6.17 -6.17
N HIS A 49 -2.70 -5.68 -4.98
CA HIS A 49 -2.35 -4.31 -4.56
C HIS A 49 -0.86 -4.25 -4.20
N SER A 50 -0.11 -3.35 -4.85
CA SER A 50 1.28 -3.01 -4.47
C SER A 50 1.44 -1.51 -4.27
N SER A 51 1.94 -1.14 -3.10
CA SER A 51 2.28 0.22 -2.69
C SER A 51 3.72 0.57 -3.08
N GLN A 52 3.95 1.76 -3.66
CA GLN A 52 5.05 2.67 -3.28
C GLN A 52 5.16 3.99 -4.09
N SER A 53 5.40 5.05 -3.30
CA SER A 53 6.09 6.34 -3.49
C SER A 53 5.64 7.30 -4.61
N GLN A 54 4.84 8.29 -4.20
CA GLN A 54 4.41 9.49 -4.94
C GLN A 54 5.30 10.72 -4.69
N GLU A 55 5.45 11.56 -5.71
CA GLU A 55 5.74 12.98 -5.57
C GLU A 55 5.03 13.83 -6.66
N GLU A 56 4.05 14.61 -6.19
CA GLU A 56 3.33 15.75 -6.79
C GLU A 56 2.10 15.49 -7.70
N ASP A 57 0.93 15.92 -7.15
CA ASP A 57 -0.50 15.77 -7.51
C ASP A 57 -1.33 14.65 -6.84
N GLY A 58 -0.86 14.16 -5.68
CA GLY A 58 -1.68 13.38 -4.74
C GLY A 58 -2.37 14.29 -3.72
N ASN A 59 -3.46 13.82 -3.11
CA ASN A 59 -4.17 14.57 -2.06
C ASN A 59 -3.21 15.01 -0.94
N ARG A 60 -3.12 16.31 -0.71
CA ARG A 60 -2.10 16.93 0.13
C ARG A 60 -2.58 17.03 1.57
N ILE A 61 -2.81 15.88 2.20
CA ILE A 61 -3.30 15.77 3.59
C ILE A 61 -2.13 15.39 4.49
N ALA A 62 -1.96 16.10 5.60
CA ALA A 62 -1.02 15.75 6.64
C ALA A 62 -1.70 15.60 8.00
N ILE A 63 -1.16 14.72 8.84
CA ILE A 63 -1.44 14.64 10.27
C ILE A 63 -0.16 14.88 11.05
N VAL A 64 -0.22 15.70 12.10
CA VAL A 64 0.93 15.98 12.95
C VAL A 64 1.00 15.00 14.11
N ARG A 65 2.17 14.38 14.29
CA ARG A 65 2.52 13.59 15.47
C ARG A 65 2.99 14.54 16.59
N PRO A 66 2.33 14.56 17.76
CA PRO A 66 2.56 15.56 18.80
C PRO A 66 3.74 15.21 19.73
N SER A 67 4.95 15.07 19.17
CA SER A 67 6.15 14.61 19.87
C SER A 67 6.60 15.52 21.03
N PHE A 68 6.43 16.84 20.94
CA PHE A 68 6.74 17.78 22.02
C PHE A 68 5.72 17.68 23.16
N SER A 69 4.44 17.55 22.83
CA SER A 69 3.41 17.30 23.84
C SER A 69 3.62 15.94 24.50
N ALA A 70 3.90 14.88 23.73
CA ALA A 70 4.24 13.56 24.26
C ALA A 70 5.44 13.61 25.23
N THR A 71 6.46 14.40 24.90
CA THR A 71 7.65 14.59 25.75
C THR A 71 7.29 15.20 27.10
N ALA A 72 6.37 16.16 27.15
CA ALA A 72 5.94 16.81 28.40
C ALA A 72 5.26 15.86 29.40
N TYR A 73 4.62 14.78 28.91
CA TYR A 73 3.94 13.78 29.73
C TYR A 73 4.81 12.57 30.11
N GLN A 74 5.98 12.38 29.48
CA GLN A 74 6.87 11.23 29.75
C GLN A 74 7.77 11.46 30.98
N ASP A 75 7.15 11.45 32.17
CA ASP A 75 7.81 11.70 33.47
C ASP A 75 8.64 13.00 33.46
N ALA A 76 8.04 14.06 32.91
CA ALA A 76 8.70 15.30 32.53
C ALA A 76 8.02 16.52 33.18
N PHE A 77 7.37 17.36 32.38
CA PHE A 77 6.87 18.67 32.80
C PHE A 77 5.76 18.51 33.85
N TYR A 78 4.81 17.60 33.62
CA TYR A 78 3.76 17.31 34.59
C TYR A 78 4.28 16.78 35.93
N THR A 79 5.38 16.02 35.91
CA THR A 79 6.08 15.59 37.15
C THR A 79 6.68 16.80 37.89
N PHE A 80 7.26 17.75 37.16
CA PHE A 80 7.71 19.02 37.73
C PHE A 80 6.55 19.82 38.32
N TYR A 81 5.46 20.01 37.57
CA TYR A 81 4.30 20.78 38.00
C TYR A 81 3.68 20.21 39.26
N SER A 82 3.51 18.89 39.33
CA SER A 82 3.00 18.20 40.51
C SER A 82 3.90 18.39 41.73
N LYS A 83 5.22 18.22 41.54
CA LYS A 83 6.22 18.35 42.61
C LYS A 83 6.25 19.77 43.20
N TYR A 84 6.14 20.79 42.36
CA TYR A 84 6.26 22.20 42.77
C TYR A 84 4.92 22.95 42.77
N ARG A 85 3.78 22.24 42.81
CA ARG A 85 2.44 22.85 42.73
C ARG A 85 2.20 23.93 43.78
N ASN A 86 2.76 23.77 44.97
CA ASN A 86 2.57 24.64 46.14
C ASN A 86 3.59 25.79 46.23
N VAL A 87 4.51 25.95 45.27
CA VAL A 87 5.45 27.07 45.26
C VAL A 87 4.69 28.38 45.03
N PRO A 88 4.83 29.38 45.93
CA PRO A 88 4.18 30.68 45.77
C PRO A 88 4.64 31.44 44.52
N SER A 89 3.78 32.32 44.01
CA SER A 89 4.16 33.24 42.94
C SER A 89 5.31 34.16 43.36
N GLY A 90 6.30 34.33 42.49
CA GLY A 90 7.50 35.15 42.75
C GLY A 90 8.69 34.38 43.34
N GLU A 91 8.52 33.10 43.71
CA GLU A 91 9.63 32.25 44.15
C GLU A 91 10.28 31.49 43.00
N TYR A 92 11.60 31.32 43.08
CA TYR A 92 12.38 30.56 42.11
C TYR A 92 12.62 29.12 42.59
N VAL A 93 12.41 28.17 41.68
CA VAL A 93 12.81 26.77 41.83
C VAL A 93 14.14 26.57 41.11
N THR A 94 15.12 26.03 41.82
CA THR A 94 16.48 25.72 41.30
C THR A 94 16.78 24.23 41.23
N THR A 95 15.84 23.38 41.65
CA THR A 95 16.04 21.93 41.76
C THR A 95 15.14 21.18 40.78
N SER A 96 15.54 19.97 40.40
CA SER A 96 14.81 19.11 39.45
C SER A 96 14.49 19.77 38.09
N LEU A 97 15.30 20.73 37.67
CA LEU A 97 15.13 21.45 36.40
C LEU A 97 15.30 20.55 35.17
N GLY A 98 16.00 19.41 35.30
CA GLY A 98 16.05 18.38 34.26
C GLY A 98 14.70 17.71 33.97
N LEU A 99 13.65 17.99 34.74
CA LEU A 99 12.28 17.61 34.38
C LEU A 99 11.69 18.56 33.34
N LEU A 100 12.13 19.82 33.29
CA LEU A 100 11.68 20.86 32.34
C LEU A 100 12.56 20.94 31.08
N ASN A 101 13.59 20.09 30.97
CA ASN A 101 14.43 19.93 29.80
C ASN A 101 14.67 18.43 29.57
N ARG A 102 14.03 17.86 28.55
CA ARG A 102 13.97 16.41 28.34
C ARG A 102 14.32 16.06 26.92
N THR A 103 14.92 14.88 26.75
CA THR A 103 15.12 14.29 25.43
C THR A 103 13.76 14.06 24.77
N LEU A 104 13.66 14.42 23.50
CA LEU A 104 12.47 14.24 22.67
C LEU A 104 11.97 12.79 22.72
N VAL A 105 10.65 12.65 22.83
CA VAL A 105 9.93 11.39 22.73
C VAL A 105 9.06 11.44 21.49
N THR A 106 9.35 10.56 20.52
CA THR A 106 8.62 10.47 19.25
C THR A 106 7.46 9.49 19.36
N GLU A 107 6.42 9.85 20.11
CA GLU A 107 5.22 9.03 20.34
C GLU A 107 3.94 9.87 20.17
N TRP A 108 2.80 9.20 19.97
CA TRP A 108 1.51 9.87 19.79
C TRP A 108 0.78 10.18 21.11
N LYS A 109 1.05 9.41 22.17
CA LYS A 109 0.43 9.55 23.51
C LYS A 109 -1.08 9.75 23.45
N TRP A 110 -1.58 10.90 23.87
CA TRP A 110 -3.02 11.20 23.93
C TRP A 110 -3.67 11.16 22.55
N SER A 111 -2.91 11.36 21.46
CA SER A 111 -3.41 11.23 20.09
C SER A 111 -3.30 9.83 19.50
N GLU A 112 -2.97 8.81 20.31
CA GLU A 112 -2.84 7.42 19.83
C GLU A 112 -4.17 6.87 19.27
N GLN A 113 -5.31 7.28 19.82
CA GLN A 113 -6.61 6.89 19.29
C GLN A 113 -6.89 7.51 17.93
N LEU A 114 -6.51 8.78 17.72
CA LEU A 114 -6.59 9.43 16.40
C LEU A 114 -5.72 8.70 15.38
N ARG A 115 -4.47 8.39 15.73
CA ARG A 115 -3.58 7.55 14.89
C ARG A 115 -4.20 6.20 14.58
N THR A 116 -4.80 5.55 15.59
CA THR A 116 -5.43 4.24 15.45
C THR A 116 -6.64 4.29 14.52
N TRP A 117 -7.41 5.38 14.55
CA TRP A 117 -8.56 5.56 13.67
C TRP A 117 -8.19 5.49 12.18
N PHE A 118 -7.04 6.04 11.78
CA PHE A 118 -6.55 5.93 10.39
C PHE A 118 -6.17 4.51 9.95
N ASN A 119 -6.10 3.55 10.88
CA ASN A 119 -5.89 2.12 10.57
C ASN A 119 -7.20 1.31 10.56
N THR A 120 -8.35 1.97 10.66
CA THR A 120 -9.67 1.30 10.65
C THR A 120 -10.22 1.13 9.24
N GLU A 121 -11.13 0.17 9.06
CA GLU A 121 -11.87 -0.01 7.80
C GLU A 121 -12.63 1.25 7.39
N ALA A 122 -13.13 2.03 8.38
CA ALA A 122 -13.80 3.30 8.12
C ALA A 122 -12.85 4.28 7.41
N ALA A 123 -11.66 4.52 7.95
CA ALA A 123 -10.67 5.39 7.31
C ALA A 123 -10.19 4.84 5.95
N SER A 124 -9.95 3.53 5.86
CA SER A 124 -9.56 2.88 4.60
C SER A 124 -10.63 3.03 3.50
N SER A 125 -11.92 2.93 3.84
CA SER A 125 -13.03 3.12 2.87
C SER A 125 -13.09 4.55 2.32
N LEU A 126 -12.54 5.51 3.05
CA LEU A 126 -12.41 6.90 2.63
C LEU A 126 -11.11 7.18 1.86
N HIS A 127 -10.26 6.17 1.69
CA HIS A 127 -8.88 6.28 1.22
C HIS A 127 -8.05 7.23 2.08
N LEU A 128 -8.20 7.16 3.41
CA LEU A 128 -7.37 7.85 4.39
C LEU A 128 -6.44 6.85 5.07
N VAL A 129 -5.26 6.64 4.50
CA VAL A 129 -4.27 5.67 4.96
C VAL A 129 -2.97 6.41 5.27
N LEU A 130 -2.45 6.23 6.48
CA LEU A 130 -1.20 6.87 6.91
C LEU A 130 -0.03 6.44 6.02
N ASP A 131 0.85 7.39 5.71
CA ASP A 131 2.04 7.23 4.87
C ASP A 131 1.76 6.79 3.41
N GLU A 132 0.48 6.69 3.03
CA GLU A 132 0.03 6.47 1.65
C GLU A 132 -0.71 7.70 1.14
N THR A 133 -1.89 8.01 1.69
CA THR A 133 -2.72 9.15 1.28
C THR A 133 -2.77 10.27 2.32
N VAL A 134 -2.28 10.00 3.54
CA VAL A 134 -2.15 10.97 4.63
C VAL A 134 -0.72 10.95 5.16
N THR A 135 0.03 12.02 4.92
CA THR A 135 1.41 12.11 5.38
C THR A 135 1.48 12.33 6.90
N VAL A 136 2.29 11.55 7.61
CA VAL A 136 2.62 11.84 9.01
C VAL A 136 3.78 12.83 9.06
N VAL A 137 3.57 13.99 9.70
CA VAL A 137 4.58 15.03 9.91
C VAL A 137 4.90 15.10 11.41
N ASP A 138 6.17 15.13 11.79
CA ASP A 138 6.54 15.33 13.20
C ASP A 138 6.51 16.82 13.57
N GLU A 139 6.21 17.15 14.83
CA GLU A 139 6.36 18.52 15.35
C GLU A 139 7.79 19.08 15.14
N THR A 140 8.81 18.23 15.12
CA THR A 140 10.18 18.64 14.76
C THR A 140 10.32 19.07 13.30
N ASP A 141 9.59 18.45 12.37
CA ASP A 141 9.56 18.82 10.95
C ASP A 141 8.75 20.11 10.75
N VAL A 142 7.70 20.31 11.56
CA VAL A 142 6.98 21.59 11.58
C VAL A 142 7.91 22.71 12.10
N ASP A 143 8.69 22.49 13.16
CA ASP A 143 9.71 23.47 13.62
C ASP A 143 10.79 23.70 12.55
N SER A 144 11.15 22.72 11.73
CA SER A 144 12.10 22.93 10.62
C SER A 144 11.47 23.69 9.43
N GLY A 145 10.15 23.85 9.40
CA GLY A 145 9.41 24.58 8.38
C GLY A 145 8.88 23.73 7.23
N GLU A 146 8.83 22.41 7.42
CA GLU A 146 8.46 21.45 6.35
C GLU A 146 6.99 21.45 5.98
N LEU A 147 6.15 22.28 6.61
CA LEU A 147 4.82 22.61 6.09
C LEU A 147 4.89 23.41 4.77
N PHE A 148 6.07 23.94 4.41
CA PHE A 148 6.27 24.77 3.23
C PHE A 148 7.47 24.31 2.41
N GLU A 149 7.33 24.45 1.10
CA GLU A 149 8.39 24.23 0.12
C GLU A 149 8.45 25.41 -0.84
N ASN A 150 9.61 26.05 -0.93
CA ASN A 150 9.82 27.23 -1.77
C ASN A 150 8.77 28.34 -1.52
N GLY A 151 8.33 28.50 -0.27
CA GLY A 151 7.31 29.47 0.14
C GLY A 151 5.86 29.07 -0.18
N THR A 152 5.63 27.89 -0.76
CA THR A 152 4.29 27.35 -1.02
C THR A 152 3.97 26.30 0.05
N ARG A 153 2.74 26.26 0.55
CA ARG A 153 2.32 25.18 1.47
C ARG A 153 2.50 23.84 0.79
N ARG A 154 2.97 22.82 1.52
CA ARG A 154 3.04 21.42 1.08
C ARG A 154 1.71 20.68 1.15
N TYR A 155 0.81 21.14 2.02
CA TYR A 155 -0.47 20.50 2.30
C TYR A 155 -1.65 21.45 2.10
N ASP A 156 -2.81 20.89 1.76
CA ASP A 156 -4.09 21.58 1.71
C ASP A 156 -4.85 21.39 3.03
N VAL A 157 -4.74 20.20 3.62
CA VAL A 157 -5.35 19.86 4.91
C VAL A 157 -4.26 19.43 5.90
N LEU A 158 -4.30 20.02 7.11
CA LEU A 158 -3.42 19.66 8.22
C LEU A 158 -4.25 19.27 9.44
N ILE A 159 -4.02 18.08 9.97
CA ILE A 159 -4.80 17.51 11.08
C ILE A 159 -3.93 17.52 12.34
N LEU A 160 -4.44 18.13 13.40
CA LEU A 160 -3.82 18.16 14.71
C LEU A 160 -4.65 17.35 15.71
N GLY A 161 -3.98 16.47 16.44
CA GLY A 161 -4.50 15.92 17.68
C GLY A 161 -4.16 16.84 18.86
N PHE A 162 -3.60 16.26 19.91
CA PHE A 162 -3.27 16.91 21.17
C PHE A 162 -1.90 17.59 21.08
N THR A 163 -1.90 18.76 20.47
CA THR A 163 -0.73 19.63 20.26
C THR A 163 -0.75 20.78 21.29
N GLU A 164 -0.50 20.44 22.56
CA GLU A 164 -0.54 21.35 23.72
C GLU A 164 0.75 22.18 23.84
N TYR A 165 1.90 21.57 23.58
CA TYR A 165 3.22 22.18 23.65
C TYR A 165 3.80 22.38 22.25
N VAL A 166 4.09 23.61 21.89
CA VAL A 166 4.70 23.95 20.60
C VAL A 166 5.83 24.93 20.76
N THR A 167 6.78 24.91 19.85
CA THR A 167 7.74 25.99 19.70
C THR A 167 7.06 27.24 19.15
N GLN A 168 7.65 28.40 19.42
CA GLN A 168 7.21 29.66 18.82
C GLN A 168 7.23 29.60 17.28
N ARG A 169 8.12 28.80 16.68
CA ARG A 169 8.23 28.70 15.23
C ARG A 169 7.14 27.81 14.65
N GLU A 170 6.86 26.64 15.24
CA GLU A 170 5.71 25.82 14.85
C GLU A 170 4.41 26.59 14.92
N TYR A 171 4.17 27.30 16.03
CA TYR A 171 2.99 28.14 16.20
C TYR A 171 2.81 29.12 15.04
N LEU A 172 3.90 29.77 14.61
CA LEU A 172 3.88 30.68 13.47
C LEU A 172 3.68 29.95 12.14
N TYR A 173 4.23 28.75 11.96
CA TYR A 173 3.99 27.96 10.74
C TYR A 173 2.57 27.43 10.64
N TYR A 174 1.97 26.98 11.74
CA TYR A 174 0.54 26.63 11.80
C TYR A 174 -0.32 27.83 11.43
N LYS A 175 -0.05 28.99 12.04
CA LYS A 175 -0.77 30.22 11.71
C LYS A 175 -0.59 30.63 10.25
N LEU A 176 0.62 30.58 9.72
CA LEU A 176 0.92 30.89 8.31
C LEU A 176 0.27 29.89 7.35
N PHE A 177 0.18 28.62 7.74
CA PHE A 177 -0.47 27.58 6.97
C PHE A 177 -1.94 27.94 6.75
N VAL A 178 -2.66 28.31 7.82
CA VAL A 178 -4.05 28.78 7.73
C VAL A 178 -4.12 30.10 6.97
N GLU A 179 -3.31 31.10 7.34
CA GLU A 179 -3.34 32.44 6.73
C GLU A 179 -3.18 32.40 5.20
N SER A 180 -2.33 31.50 4.70
CA SER A 180 -2.05 31.36 3.28
C SER A 180 -3.16 30.63 2.50
N GLY A 181 -4.09 29.96 3.17
CA GLY A 181 -5.21 29.25 2.53
C GLY A 181 -5.37 27.77 2.89
N GLY A 182 -4.57 27.26 3.83
CA GLY A 182 -4.68 25.88 4.29
C GLY A 182 -5.88 25.67 5.23
N ILE A 183 -6.32 24.42 5.33
CA ILE A 183 -7.41 24.01 6.22
C ILE A 183 -6.82 23.20 7.36
N MET A 184 -6.91 23.73 8.57
CA MET A 184 -6.39 23.07 9.77
C MET A 184 -7.54 22.45 10.54
N ILE A 185 -7.48 21.15 10.80
CA ILE A 185 -8.49 20.42 11.57
C ILE A 185 -7.89 20.08 12.93
N ILE A 186 -8.41 20.68 13.99
CA ILE A 186 -7.98 20.47 15.37
C ILE A 186 -9.00 19.57 16.05
N MET A 187 -8.60 18.31 16.26
CA MET A 187 -9.47 17.29 16.85
C MET A 187 -9.51 17.35 18.37
N ASP A 188 -8.49 17.91 19.02
CA ASP A 188 -8.43 17.98 20.48
C ASP A 188 -8.61 19.41 21.00
N ALA A 189 -8.88 19.56 22.29
CA ALA A 189 -8.86 20.86 22.95
C ALA A 189 -7.46 21.12 23.54
N CYS A 190 -7.30 22.27 24.20
CA CYS A 190 -6.05 22.64 24.86
C CYS A 190 -4.83 22.78 23.92
N ASN A 191 -5.05 22.95 22.62
CA ASN A 191 -3.94 23.19 21.69
C ASN A 191 -3.25 24.53 21.96
N PHE A 192 -1.93 24.53 21.77
CA PHE A 192 -1.06 25.71 21.86
C PHE A 192 -1.08 26.39 23.24
N LEU A 193 -1.21 25.61 24.32
CA LEU A 193 -1.28 26.15 25.67
C LEU A 193 0.08 26.69 26.15
N ALA A 194 1.18 26.01 25.80
CA ALA A 194 2.52 26.33 26.27
C ALA A 194 3.59 26.35 25.17
N GLU A 195 4.57 27.23 25.36
CA GLU A 195 5.75 27.35 24.52
C GLU A 195 6.88 26.46 25.03
N VAL A 196 7.51 25.74 24.10
CA VAL A 196 8.76 25.00 24.31
C VAL A 196 9.85 25.52 23.38
N SER A 197 11.10 25.21 23.69
CA SER A 197 12.22 25.34 22.76
C SER A 197 12.73 23.95 22.42
N TYR A 198 13.01 23.72 21.13
CA TYR A 198 13.61 22.49 20.65
C TYR A 198 15.03 22.74 20.14
N SER A 199 16.01 22.01 20.65
CA SER A 199 17.38 22.04 20.14
C SER A 199 18.15 20.78 20.49
N ASN A 200 18.96 20.26 19.57
CA ASN A 200 19.82 19.09 19.78
C ASN A 200 19.10 17.85 20.33
N GLY A 201 17.84 17.62 19.93
CA GLY A 201 17.03 16.50 20.41
C GLY A 201 16.44 16.70 21.81
N TYR A 202 16.50 17.90 22.38
CA TYR A 202 15.91 18.24 23.67
C TYR A 202 14.77 19.25 23.53
N VAL A 203 13.69 18.99 24.27
CA VAL A 203 12.54 19.87 24.44
C VAL A 203 12.64 20.50 25.83
N SER A 204 12.66 21.83 25.89
CA SER A 204 12.66 22.58 27.15
C SER A 204 11.42 23.45 27.25
N LEU A 205 10.78 23.49 28.42
CA LEU A 205 9.74 24.47 28.68
C LEU A 205 10.30 25.88 28.53
N VAL A 206 9.60 26.75 27.82
CA VAL A 206 9.86 28.18 27.82
C VAL A 206 8.85 28.85 28.75
N LYS A 207 7.56 28.75 28.43
CA LYS A 207 6.49 29.48 29.14
C LYS A 207 5.10 28.92 28.85
N GLY A 208 4.27 28.75 29.89
CA GLY A 208 2.90 28.23 29.80
C GLY A 208 2.60 27.26 30.93
N HIS A 209 1.37 26.76 31.05
CA HIS A 209 0.91 25.89 32.16
C HIS A 209 1.18 26.45 33.56
N GLY A 210 1.27 27.78 33.69
CA GLY A 210 1.53 28.45 34.94
C GLY A 210 3.00 28.47 35.33
N TRP A 211 3.91 28.14 34.41
CA TRP A 211 5.35 28.07 34.64
C TRP A 211 6.15 28.75 33.52
N GLU A 212 7.35 29.20 33.86
CA GLU A 212 8.35 29.71 32.93
C GLU A 212 9.74 29.22 33.36
N PHE A 213 10.60 28.92 32.40
CA PHE A 213 11.90 28.30 32.63
C PHE A 213 12.96 28.90 31.70
N ASN A 214 14.13 29.23 32.24
CA ASN A 214 15.23 29.87 31.50
C ASN A 214 16.51 29.03 31.43
N GLY A 215 16.44 27.73 31.74
CA GLY A 215 17.62 26.86 31.83
C GLY A 215 18.27 26.80 33.21
N THR A 216 18.08 27.82 34.06
CA THR A 216 18.74 27.91 35.38
C THR A 216 17.77 27.96 36.57
N HIS A 217 16.57 28.49 36.35
CA HIS A 217 15.52 28.62 37.36
C HIS A 217 14.16 28.49 36.69
N ALA A 218 13.15 28.03 37.44
CA ALA A 218 11.76 28.06 37.03
C ALA A 218 10.89 28.82 38.05
N TRP A 219 9.82 29.47 37.59
CA TRP A 219 8.90 30.24 38.45
C TRP A 219 7.48 30.21 37.92
N LYS A 220 6.52 30.56 38.78
CA LYS A 220 5.11 30.68 38.39
C LYS A 220 4.92 31.80 37.37
N SER A 221 4.24 31.51 36.27
CA SER A 221 4.00 32.43 35.15
C SER A 221 2.58 32.28 34.61
N VAL A 222 2.34 32.70 33.36
CA VAL A 222 1.06 32.61 32.68
C VAL A 222 0.61 31.16 32.47
N TYR A 223 -0.70 30.92 32.58
CA TYR A 223 -1.25 29.60 32.28
C TYR A 223 -1.33 29.33 30.77
N HIS A 224 -1.84 30.31 30.02
CA HIS A 224 -1.96 30.23 28.58
C HIS A 224 -0.95 31.18 27.92
N ARG A 225 -0.15 30.67 27.00
CA ARG A 225 0.91 31.45 26.36
C ARG A 225 0.42 32.48 25.33
N TRP A 226 -0.59 32.14 24.52
CA TRP A 226 -1.09 32.97 23.40
C TRP A 226 -2.62 33.15 23.39
N PRO A 227 -3.27 33.52 24.51
CA PRO A 227 -4.73 33.56 24.57
C PRO A 227 -5.36 34.58 23.60
N GLU A 228 -4.71 35.73 23.42
CA GLU A 228 -5.20 36.80 22.53
C GLU A 228 -5.05 36.38 21.06
N GLU A 229 -3.90 35.80 20.70
CA GLU A 229 -3.65 35.34 19.35
C GLU A 229 -4.51 34.13 18.99
N ASN A 230 -4.67 33.16 19.90
CA ASN A 230 -5.55 32.00 19.70
C ASN A 230 -7.01 32.44 19.53
N THR A 231 -7.50 33.42 20.31
CA THR A 231 -8.83 34.02 20.06
C THR A 231 -8.95 34.57 18.64
N ASN A 232 -7.87 35.13 18.11
CA ASN A 232 -7.89 35.80 16.81
C ASN A 232 -7.79 34.85 15.61
N TRP A 233 -6.93 33.82 15.63
CA TRP A 233 -6.72 32.95 14.45
C TRP A 233 -7.20 31.51 14.61
N VAL A 234 -7.35 31.01 15.85
CA VAL A 234 -7.95 29.71 16.13
C VAL A 234 -9.45 29.87 16.39
N GLY A 235 -9.83 30.94 17.10
CA GLY A 235 -11.22 31.28 17.44
C GLY A 235 -11.57 31.00 18.90
N GLY A 236 -10.77 30.20 19.61
CA GLY A 236 -11.06 29.77 20.97
C GLY A 236 -9.80 29.44 21.79
N ASN A 237 -10.01 29.17 23.07
CA ASN A 237 -8.94 28.91 24.04
C ASN A 237 -9.35 27.84 25.05
N TYR A 238 -8.34 27.18 25.64
CA TYR A 238 -8.53 26.32 26.80
C TYR A 238 -9.36 26.99 27.89
N TRP A 239 -10.29 26.22 28.43
CA TRP A 239 -11.12 26.64 29.54
C TRP A 239 -10.90 25.79 30.78
N LYS A 240 -11.17 24.50 30.67
CA LYS A 240 -11.28 23.65 31.86
C LYS A 240 -10.93 22.21 31.56
N TYR A 241 -10.43 21.54 32.59
CA TYR A 241 -10.25 20.10 32.67
C TYR A 241 -11.41 19.45 33.44
N TRP A 242 -11.86 18.30 32.96
CA TRP A 242 -12.96 17.51 33.52
C TRP A 242 -12.59 16.02 33.62
N TYR A 243 -13.36 15.32 34.45
CA TYR A 243 -13.31 13.86 34.53
C TYR A 243 -14.73 13.34 34.73
N GLY A 244 -15.15 12.39 33.92
CA GLY A 244 -16.46 11.75 34.06
C GLY A 244 -17.25 11.82 32.77
N ARG A 245 -18.56 12.04 32.88
CA ARG A 245 -19.45 12.31 31.75
C ARG A 245 -20.13 13.66 32.00
N HIS A 246 -19.91 14.61 31.10
CA HIS A 246 -20.45 15.97 31.22
C HIS A 246 -21.41 16.35 30.10
N TYR A 247 -21.37 15.62 28.99
CA TYR A 247 -22.21 15.89 27.82
C TYR A 247 -23.29 14.83 27.63
N ASP A 248 -24.47 15.30 27.20
CA ASP A 248 -25.59 14.45 26.84
C ASP A 248 -25.53 14.08 25.34
N TYR A 249 -25.48 15.11 24.49
CA TYR A 249 -25.43 15.00 23.04
C TYR A 249 -24.73 16.21 22.42
N PHE A 250 -24.40 16.07 21.13
CA PHE A 250 -23.98 17.16 20.27
C PHE A 250 -25.18 17.61 19.42
N SER A 251 -25.49 18.91 19.42
CA SER A 251 -26.56 19.47 18.59
C SER A 251 -25.97 20.11 17.34
N ALA A 252 -26.16 19.45 16.19
CA ALA A 252 -25.72 19.96 14.90
C ALA A 252 -26.52 21.21 14.51
N ASN A 253 -25.82 22.29 14.20
CA ASN A 253 -26.40 23.56 13.78
C ASN A 253 -26.87 23.48 12.31
N THR A 254 -27.33 24.61 11.77
CA THR A 254 -27.78 24.75 10.37
C THR A 254 -27.05 25.86 9.63
N SER A 255 -25.99 26.41 10.23
CA SER A 255 -25.38 27.67 9.79
C SER A 255 -24.31 27.51 8.71
N ASN A 256 -23.76 26.30 8.52
CA ASN A 256 -22.71 26.03 7.53
C ASN A 256 -22.84 24.64 6.90
N LEU A 257 -22.08 24.41 5.83
CA LEU A 257 -22.14 23.19 5.02
C LEU A 257 -21.85 21.92 5.82
N VAL A 258 -20.85 21.96 6.72
CA VAL A 258 -20.50 20.81 7.58
C VAL A 258 -21.64 20.51 8.55
N SER A 259 -22.27 21.54 9.13
CA SER A 259 -23.40 21.38 10.05
C SER A 259 -24.62 20.75 9.37
N THR A 260 -24.98 21.23 8.17
CA THR A 260 -26.09 20.70 7.37
C THR A 260 -25.83 19.26 6.95
N TYR A 261 -24.59 18.96 6.56
CA TYR A 261 -24.17 17.61 6.23
C TYR A 261 -24.32 16.65 7.43
N LEU A 262 -23.75 17.00 8.59
CA LEU A 262 -23.83 16.18 9.80
C LEU A 262 -25.28 15.95 10.21
N ARG A 263 -26.10 17.00 10.15
CA ARG A 263 -27.53 16.91 10.46
C ARG A 263 -28.27 15.95 9.52
N THR A 264 -27.91 15.95 8.23
CA THR A 264 -28.49 15.04 7.24
C THR A 264 -28.03 13.60 7.45
N ALA A 265 -26.73 13.41 7.73
CA ALA A 265 -26.13 12.09 7.87
C ALA A 265 -26.45 11.40 9.21
N LEU A 266 -26.56 12.17 10.30
CA LEU A 266 -26.61 11.64 11.67
C LEU A 266 -27.80 12.14 12.50
N GLY A 267 -28.55 13.13 12.00
CA GLY A 267 -29.63 13.79 12.74
C GLY A 267 -29.18 15.05 13.48
N GLU A 268 -30.15 15.78 14.03
CA GLU A 268 -29.91 17.05 14.74
C GLU A 268 -29.22 16.85 16.09
N ASN A 269 -29.73 15.94 16.92
CA ASN A 269 -29.16 15.64 18.23
C ASN A 269 -28.39 14.32 18.14
N ILE A 270 -27.08 14.42 18.02
CA ILE A 270 -26.15 13.31 17.82
C ILE A 270 -25.68 12.85 19.21
N THR A 271 -26.04 11.63 19.62
CA THR A 271 -25.52 11.02 20.85
C THR A 271 -23.99 10.90 20.77
N THR A 272 -23.31 11.16 21.89
CA THR A 272 -21.86 11.04 21.98
C THR A 272 -21.43 10.12 23.12
N SER A 273 -20.26 9.49 22.99
CA SER A 273 -19.59 8.74 24.07
C SER A 273 -18.52 9.57 24.81
N TYR A 274 -18.30 10.82 24.43
CA TYR A 274 -17.27 11.66 25.04
C TYR A 274 -17.56 11.97 26.52
N GLY A 275 -16.60 11.67 27.38
CA GLY A 275 -16.72 11.88 28.82
C GLY A 275 -16.51 13.34 29.27
N GLY A 276 -15.72 14.11 28.54
CA GLY A 276 -15.12 15.33 29.06
C GLY A 276 -13.72 15.03 29.59
N HIS A 277 -12.78 15.87 29.18
CA HIS A 277 -11.37 15.76 29.56
C HIS A 277 -10.76 17.15 29.59
N GLU A 278 -10.68 17.83 28.44
CA GLU A 278 -10.33 19.24 28.34
C GLU A 278 -11.18 19.86 27.24
N GLU A 279 -11.54 21.13 27.42
CA GLU A 279 -12.39 21.84 26.48
C GLU A 279 -11.94 23.26 26.21
N ASN A 280 -12.27 23.70 25.00
CA ASN A 280 -12.05 25.06 24.56
C ASN A 280 -13.36 25.83 24.48
N LEU A 281 -13.34 27.07 24.98
CA LEU A 281 -14.39 28.04 24.71
C LEU A 281 -14.19 28.63 23.33
N LEU A 282 -15.26 28.73 22.54
CA LEU A 282 -15.29 29.57 21.35
C LEU A 282 -15.51 31.03 21.78
N GLN A 283 -14.47 31.86 21.64
CA GLN A 283 -14.46 33.22 22.17
C GLN A 283 -14.60 34.28 21.06
N ASN A 284 -14.18 33.97 19.84
CA ASN A 284 -14.37 34.85 18.70
C ASN A 284 -15.52 34.36 17.82
N LEU A 285 -16.69 34.99 17.98
CA LEU A 285 -17.89 34.65 17.20
C LEU A 285 -17.98 35.40 15.85
N THR A 286 -17.12 36.39 15.59
CA THR A 286 -17.27 37.26 14.40
C THR A 286 -16.82 36.58 13.11
N GLN A 287 -15.82 35.70 13.21
CA GLN A 287 -15.26 34.95 12.07
C GLN A 287 -15.51 33.44 12.18
N SER A 288 -16.39 33.05 13.11
CA SER A 288 -16.68 31.65 13.41
C SER A 288 -18.09 31.27 12.97
N GLU A 289 -18.19 30.14 12.28
CA GLU A 289 -19.43 29.47 11.94
C GLU A 289 -19.53 28.21 12.82
N VAL A 290 -20.51 28.17 13.71
CA VAL A 290 -20.67 27.03 14.63
C VAL A 290 -21.23 25.83 13.87
N ILE A 291 -20.48 24.72 13.88
CA ILE A 291 -20.92 23.43 13.33
C ILE A 291 -21.99 22.81 14.23
N GLY A 292 -21.81 22.89 15.55
CA GLY A 292 -22.79 22.46 16.54
C GLY A 292 -22.28 22.61 17.96
N TYR A 293 -23.18 22.39 18.92
CA TYR A 293 -22.94 22.67 20.34
C TYR A 293 -22.84 21.39 21.15
N TRP A 294 -21.92 21.37 22.10
CA TRP A 294 -21.82 20.31 23.10
C TRP A 294 -22.78 20.63 24.25
N HIS A 295 -23.85 19.83 24.41
CA HIS A 295 -24.85 20.08 25.44
C HIS A 295 -24.50 19.38 26.75
N PHE A 296 -24.40 20.17 27.80
CA PHE A 296 -24.14 19.69 29.16
C PHE A 296 -25.32 18.89 29.72
N LEU A 297 -25.00 17.85 30.50
CA LEU A 297 -25.96 17.11 31.31
C LEU A 297 -26.55 17.99 32.42
N ASP A 298 -25.70 18.79 33.07
CA ASP A 298 -26.10 19.78 34.07
C ASP A 298 -25.93 21.18 33.49
N SER A 299 -27.03 21.91 33.28
CA SER A 299 -26.98 23.25 32.70
C SER A 299 -26.25 24.28 33.57
N SER A 300 -26.03 23.99 34.87
CA SER A 300 -25.22 24.85 35.75
C SER A 300 -23.72 24.77 35.45
N GLU A 301 -23.29 23.78 34.66
CA GLU A 301 -21.92 23.63 34.19
C GLU A 301 -21.58 24.56 33.02
N TYR A 302 -22.58 25.18 32.38
CA TYR A 302 -22.39 26.03 31.21
C TYR A 302 -21.55 27.30 31.54
N PRO A 303 -20.45 27.56 30.82
CA PRO A 303 -19.55 28.68 31.12
C PRO A 303 -20.11 30.09 30.85
N GLY A 304 -21.17 30.21 30.05
CA GLY A 304 -21.60 31.50 29.48
C GLY A 304 -21.25 31.60 28.00
N GLU A 305 -20.03 31.22 27.63
CA GLU A 305 -19.57 31.04 26.26
C GLU A 305 -19.80 29.59 25.75
N PRO A 306 -19.96 29.37 24.44
CA PRO A 306 -20.22 28.03 23.92
C PRO A 306 -18.96 27.16 23.88
N ILE A 307 -19.13 25.89 24.26
CA ILE A 307 -18.27 24.78 23.83
C ILE A 307 -18.92 24.19 22.59
N ALA A 308 -18.21 24.28 21.47
CA ALA A 308 -18.78 23.98 20.17
C ALA A 308 -17.72 23.35 19.27
N ALA A 309 -18.17 22.56 18.31
CA ALA A 309 -17.40 22.35 17.10
C ALA A 309 -17.67 23.53 16.16
N TYR A 310 -16.64 24.09 15.53
CA TYR A 310 -16.77 25.30 14.72
C TYR A 310 -15.75 25.38 13.59
N MET A 311 -16.05 26.23 12.62
CA MET A 311 -15.14 26.66 11.56
C MET A 311 -14.79 28.13 11.79
N HIS A 312 -13.51 28.45 11.90
CA HIS A 312 -13.02 29.80 12.12
C HIS A 312 -12.17 30.25 10.94
N ARG A 313 -12.59 31.33 10.26
CA ARG A 313 -11.90 31.85 9.07
C ARG A 313 -10.73 32.73 9.50
N TYR A 314 -9.54 32.46 8.98
CA TYR A 314 -8.36 33.30 9.23
C TYR A 314 -7.51 33.46 7.97
N GLY A 315 -7.25 34.70 7.58
CA GLY A 315 -6.59 35.01 6.30
C GLY A 315 -7.37 34.41 5.13
N LYS A 316 -6.73 33.53 4.36
CA LYS A 316 -7.35 32.82 3.23
C LYS A 316 -7.86 31.42 3.58
N GLY A 317 -7.55 30.91 4.77
CA GLY A 317 -7.84 29.55 5.20
C GLY A 317 -8.86 29.47 6.32
N THR A 318 -8.98 28.28 6.89
CA THR A 318 -9.97 27.97 7.92
C THR A 318 -9.38 27.01 8.95
N VAL A 319 -9.67 27.26 10.23
CA VAL A 319 -9.52 26.28 11.32
C VAL A 319 -10.86 25.59 11.54
N ILE A 320 -10.90 24.27 11.52
CA ILE A 320 -12.05 23.47 11.95
C ILE A 320 -11.66 22.85 13.28
N HIS A 321 -12.38 23.17 14.35
CA HIS A 321 -12.02 22.71 15.69
C HIS A 321 -13.21 22.00 16.34
N SER A 322 -12.96 20.86 16.97
CA SER A 322 -13.96 20.08 17.69
C SER A 322 -14.48 20.76 18.98
N GLY A 323 -13.69 21.64 19.60
CA GLY A 323 -13.94 22.25 20.92
C GLY A 323 -13.67 21.34 22.12
N ILE A 324 -13.35 20.06 21.90
CA ILE A 324 -13.17 19.03 22.94
C ILE A 324 -11.96 18.13 22.62
N MET A 325 -11.56 17.25 23.53
CA MET A 325 -10.60 16.16 23.26
C MET A 325 -11.24 15.04 22.40
N ALA A 326 -11.53 15.28 21.13
CA ALA A 326 -12.25 14.30 20.31
C ALA A 326 -11.45 13.02 20.04
N SER A 327 -10.11 13.07 20.06
CA SER A 327 -9.29 11.88 19.90
C SER A 327 -9.52 10.88 21.03
N ASP A 328 -9.90 11.30 22.23
CA ASP A 328 -10.20 10.40 23.34
C ASP A 328 -11.40 9.47 23.08
N ALA A 329 -12.30 9.87 22.18
CA ALA A 329 -13.53 9.15 21.91
C ALA A 329 -13.68 8.68 20.46
N ILE A 330 -12.80 9.09 19.52
CA ILE A 330 -12.96 8.83 18.08
C ILE A 330 -13.10 7.34 17.72
N MET A 331 -12.49 6.45 18.50
CA MET A 331 -12.60 5.00 18.29
C MET A 331 -13.94 4.41 18.78
N SER A 332 -14.61 5.10 19.72
CA SER A 332 -15.87 4.68 20.33
C SER A 332 -17.09 5.46 19.82
N ASP A 333 -16.85 6.60 19.18
CA ASP A 333 -17.86 7.53 18.70
C ASP A 333 -17.73 7.74 17.19
N ARG A 334 -18.60 7.08 16.42
CA ARG A 334 -18.60 7.20 14.96
C ARG A 334 -18.80 8.65 14.48
N PHE A 335 -19.48 9.50 15.27
CA PHE A 335 -19.72 10.89 14.90
C PHE A 335 -18.39 11.65 14.72
N LEU A 336 -17.42 11.39 15.58
CA LEU A 336 -16.13 12.08 15.54
C LEU A 336 -15.32 11.71 14.29
N GLY A 337 -15.41 10.44 13.86
CA GLY A 337 -14.86 10.02 12.57
C GLY A 337 -15.54 10.69 11.37
N VAL A 338 -16.87 10.83 11.41
CA VAL A 338 -17.63 11.55 10.37
C VAL A 338 -17.30 13.05 10.38
N LEU A 339 -17.15 13.69 11.54
CA LEU A 339 -16.75 15.08 11.68
C LEU A 339 -15.36 15.33 11.07
N LEU A 340 -14.38 14.46 11.40
CA LEU A 340 -13.04 14.52 10.81
C LEU A 340 -13.09 14.37 9.28
N ALA A 341 -13.77 13.33 8.79
CA ALA A 341 -13.92 13.07 7.36
C ALA A 341 -14.61 14.23 6.62
N ALA A 342 -15.66 14.81 7.21
CA ALA A 342 -16.34 15.98 6.68
C ALA A 342 -15.41 17.21 6.62
N GLY A 343 -14.60 17.44 7.66
CA GLY A 343 -13.59 18.49 7.66
C GLY A 343 -12.54 18.30 6.55
N ILE A 344 -12.07 17.07 6.35
CA ILE A 344 -11.13 16.73 5.27
C ILE A 344 -11.78 16.96 3.90
N ARG A 345 -13.02 16.48 3.70
CA ARG A 345 -13.76 16.69 2.44
C ARG A 345 -13.89 18.16 2.11
N PHE A 346 -14.31 18.95 3.10
CA PHE A 346 -14.42 20.39 2.96
C PHE A 346 -13.08 21.00 2.59
N GLY A 347 -11.98 20.54 3.20
CA GLY A 347 -10.68 21.12 2.92
C GLY A 347 -10.10 20.78 1.54
N LEU A 348 -10.42 19.60 1.01
CA LEU A 348 -9.99 19.19 -0.33
C LEU A 348 -10.82 19.85 -1.44
N ASN A 349 -12.15 19.91 -1.28
CA ASN A 349 -13.06 20.24 -2.38
C ASN A 349 -13.95 21.46 -2.14
N GLY A 350 -13.97 22.02 -0.93
CA GLY A 350 -14.84 23.15 -0.55
C GLY A 350 -16.35 22.85 -0.51
N ASN A 351 -16.79 21.75 -1.13
CA ASN A 351 -18.18 21.29 -1.17
C ASN A 351 -18.33 19.90 -0.54
N ILE A 352 -19.35 19.76 0.30
CA ILE A 352 -19.72 18.53 1.02
C ILE A 352 -21.19 18.13 0.82
N GLU A 353 -22.03 18.97 0.21
CA GLU A 353 -23.49 18.74 0.16
C GLU A 353 -23.89 17.47 -0.58
N GLU A 354 -23.14 17.09 -1.62
CA GLU A 354 -23.41 15.91 -2.46
C GLU A 354 -22.62 14.67 -2.04
N TRP A 355 -21.70 14.79 -1.08
CA TRP A 355 -20.87 13.68 -0.63
C TRP A 355 -21.68 12.77 0.31
N ALA A 356 -21.65 11.46 0.10
CA ALA A 356 -22.25 10.49 1.01
C ALA A 356 -21.17 9.85 1.89
N TYR A 357 -21.44 9.52 3.16
CA TYR A 357 -20.49 8.72 3.95
C TYR A 357 -20.93 7.26 4.02
N PRO A 358 -20.06 6.27 3.77
CA PRO A 358 -18.64 6.39 3.43
C PRO A 358 -18.37 6.31 1.90
N GLU A 359 -18.39 7.45 1.21
CA GLU A 359 -17.84 7.60 -0.14
C GLU A 359 -16.39 8.06 -0.03
N ALA A 360 -15.52 7.51 -0.89
CA ALA A 360 -14.11 7.83 -0.95
C ALA A 360 -13.87 9.35 -1.01
N LEU A 361 -13.04 9.89 -0.11
CA LEU A 361 -12.69 11.32 -0.10
C LEU A 361 -11.65 11.65 -1.16
N VAL A 362 -10.81 10.66 -1.43
CA VAL A 362 -9.79 10.65 -2.45
C VAL A 362 -10.28 9.70 -3.53
N PRO A 363 -10.32 10.10 -4.81
CA PRO A 363 -10.87 9.23 -5.82
C PRO A 363 -10.02 7.94 -5.89
N SER A 364 -10.69 6.79 -5.86
CA SER A 364 -10.05 5.48 -5.95
C SER A 364 -9.50 5.28 -7.36
N ASP A 365 -8.35 4.62 -7.49
CA ASP A 365 -7.80 4.25 -8.79
C ASP A 365 -8.87 3.65 -9.70
N ASP A 366 -8.88 4.06 -10.98
CA ASP A 366 -9.90 3.51 -11.90
C ASP A 366 -9.71 2.00 -12.01
N ALA A 367 -10.79 1.25 -11.98
CA ALA A 367 -10.72 -0.16 -12.29
C ALA A 367 -10.25 -0.32 -13.75
N ILE A 368 -9.04 -0.84 -13.93
CA ILE A 368 -8.54 -1.21 -15.27
C ILE A 368 -8.66 -2.71 -15.40
N GLU A 369 -9.51 -3.13 -16.33
CA GLU A 369 -9.53 -4.53 -16.73
C GLU A 369 -8.31 -4.78 -17.61
N CYS A 370 -7.56 -5.82 -17.27
CA CYS A 370 -6.43 -6.26 -18.07
C CYS A 370 -6.66 -7.70 -18.54
N GLN A 371 -6.38 -7.95 -19.82
CA GLN A 371 -6.39 -9.28 -20.42
C GLN A 371 -5.01 -9.61 -20.97
N THR A 372 -4.47 -10.75 -20.56
CA THR A 372 -3.17 -11.26 -21.00
C THR A 372 -3.35 -12.53 -21.82
N THR A 373 -2.79 -12.55 -23.03
CA THR A 373 -2.87 -13.71 -23.92
C THR A 373 -1.49 -14.08 -24.46
N LEU A 374 -1.11 -15.34 -24.28
CA LEU A 374 0.16 -15.88 -24.77
C LEU A 374 -0.05 -16.53 -26.14
N TYR A 375 0.84 -16.22 -27.09
CA TYR A 375 0.80 -16.71 -28.46
C TYR A 375 2.10 -17.43 -28.83
N ASP A 376 1.97 -18.42 -29.72
CA ASP A 376 3.10 -19.05 -30.40
C ASP A 376 3.62 -18.20 -31.57
N ARG A 377 4.66 -18.68 -32.25
CA ARG A 377 5.29 -18.00 -33.40
C ARG A 377 4.33 -17.76 -34.57
N ASP A 378 3.34 -18.62 -34.73
CA ASP A 378 2.37 -18.55 -35.82
C ASP A 378 1.15 -17.68 -35.44
N GLY A 379 1.14 -17.15 -34.21
CA GLY A 379 0.10 -16.29 -33.68
C GLY A 379 -1.13 -17.04 -33.19
N ASN A 380 -1.03 -18.34 -32.96
CA ASN A 380 -2.09 -19.10 -32.29
C ASN A 380 -1.95 -18.94 -30.78
N VAL A 381 -3.08 -18.97 -30.06
CA VAL A 381 -3.07 -18.95 -28.60
C VAL A 381 -2.35 -20.20 -28.09
N ALA A 382 -1.30 -19.99 -27.31
CA ALA A 382 -0.46 -21.06 -26.80
C ALA A 382 -1.22 -21.88 -25.74
N ALA A 383 -1.44 -23.17 -26.03
CA ALA A 383 -2.09 -24.11 -25.12
C ALA A 383 -1.16 -25.25 -24.65
N GLY A 384 0.16 -25.11 -24.84
CA GLY A 384 1.14 -26.15 -24.55
C GLY A 384 2.58 -25.61 -24.52
N ALA A 385 3.55 -26.52 -24.64
CA ALA A 385 4.96 -26.15 -24.64
C ALA A 385 5.29 -25.25 -25.83
N LEU A 386 5.98 -24.15 -25.55
CA LEU A 386 6.43 -23.21 -26.57
C LEU A 386 7.68 -23.76 -27.24
N THR A 387 7.72 -23.60 -28.56
CA THR A 387 8.88 -23.93 -29.39
C THR A 387 9.20 -22.68 -30.21
N SER A 388 10.45 -22.22 -30.20
CA SER A 388 10.95 -21.03 -30.92
C SER A 388 10.65 -19.64 -30.33
N VAL A 389 9.78 -18.82 -30.95
CA VAL A 389 9.46 -17.47 -30.49
C VAL A 389 8.03 -17.47 -30.00
N ALA A 390 7.80 -16.93 -28.82
CA ALA A 390 6.47 -16.69 -28.28
C ALA A 390 6.31 -15.20 -28.00
N TYR A 391 5.07 -14.73 -27.87
CA TYR A 391 4.82 -13.38 -27.41
C TYR A 391 3.57 -13.32 -26.54
N CYS A 392 3.57 -12.40 -25.58
CA CYS A 392 2.43 -12.16 -24.70
C CYS A 392 1.86 -10.79 -25.03
N ASP A 393 0.59 -10.74 -25.43
CA ASP A 393 -0.15 -9.48 -25.55
C ASP A 393 -0.86 -9.17 -24.24
N VAL A 394 -0.79 -7.91 -23.82
CA VAL A 394 -1.38 -7.35 -22.61
C VAL A 394 -2.27 -6.20 -23.02
N SER A 395 -3.58 -6.41 -22.94
CA SER A 395 -4.60 -5.45 -23.36
C SER A 395 -5.27 -4.82 -22.14
N PHE A 396 -5.45 -3.49 -22.16
CA PHE A 396 -6.03 -2.72 -21.08
C PHE A 396 -7.37 -2.10 -21.51
N SER A 397 -8.34 -1.97 -20.59
CA SER A 397 -9.59 -1.25 -20.84
C SER A 397 -9.40 0.25 -21.04
N ALA A 398 -8.38 0.83 -20.39
CA ALA A 398 -7.95 2.22 -20.55
C ALA A 398 -6.43 2.34 -20.33
N ILE A 399 -5.78 3.22 -21.11
CA ILE A 399 -4.32 3.47 -21.01
C ILE A 399 -3.96 4.96 -20.91
N THR A 400 -4.95 5.85 -21.02
CA THR A 400 -4.75 7.29 -20.94
C THR A 400 -5.73 7.88 -19.94
N ASP A 401 -5.27 8.91 -19.24
CA ASP A 401 -6.09 9.68 -18.31
C ASP A 401 -6.77 8.82 -17.24
N VAL A 402 -6.06 7.78 -16.78
CA VAL A 402 -6.53 6.85 -15.77
C VAL A 402 -6.05 7.30 -14.41
N LEU A 403 -6.95 7.36 -13.44
CA LEU A 403 -6.59 7.65 -12.07
C LEU A 403 -5.78 6.50 -11.45
N ARG A 404 -4.56 6.79 -11.03
CA ARG A 404 -3.63 5.88 -10.35
C ARG A 404 -2.92 6.59 -9.20
N GLY A 405 -2.98 6.03 -8.01
CA GLY A 405 -2.54 6.65 -6.78
C GLY A 405 -3.05 8.09 -6.62
N CYS A 406 -4.29 8.40 -6.98
CA CYS A 406 -4.85 9.78 -7.00
C CYS A 406 -4.37 10.70 -8.13
N HIS A 407 -3.54 10.24 -9.08
CA HIS A 407 -3.10 11.04 -10.23
C HIS A 407 -3.69 10.51 -11.53
N HIS A 408 -4.19 11.40 -12.36
CA HIS A 408 -4.46 11.09 -13.76
C HIS A 408 -3.15 10.69 -14.44
N SER A 409 -3.12 9.49 -15.02
CA SER A 409 -1.90 8.84 -15.48
C SER A 409 -2.10 8.22 -16.86
N ASN A 410 -1.02 8.17 -17.62
CA ASN A 410 -0.94 7.43 -18.88
C ASN A 410 -0.05 6.20 -18.68
N LEU A 411 -0.42 5.06 -19.27
CA LEU A 411 0.45 3.90 -19.32
C LEU A 411 1.75 4.26 -20.04
N SER A 412 2.86 4.18 -19.33
CA SER A 412 4.19 4.56 -19.84
C SER A 412 4.95 3.36 -20.38
N SER A 413 4.84 2.20 -19.72
CA SER A 413 5.50 0.97 -20.15
C SER A 413 4.83 -0.26 -19.57
N VAL A 414 5.00 -1.39 -20.26
CA VAL A 414 4.70 -2.72 -19.74
C VAL A 414 5.99 -3.52 -19.78
N ALA A 415 6.27 -4.28 -18.73
CA ALA A 415 7.45 -5.12 -18.65
C ALA A 415 7.09 -6.52 -18.12
N GLY A 416 7.77 -7.53 -18.64
CA GLY A 416 7.68 -8.91 -18.18
C GLY A 416 8.93 -9.30 -17.40
N LYS A 417 8.78 -9.84 -16.19
CA LYS A 417 9.85 -10.54 -15.48
C LYS A 417 9.66 -12.03 -15.65
N LEU A 418 10.48 -12.62 -16.51
CA LEU A 418 10.52 -14.07 -16.69
C LEU A 418 11.34 -14.70 -15.58
N THR A 419 10.78 -15.70 -14.91
CA THR A 419 11.44 -16.45 -13.84
C THR A 419 11.28 -17.94 -14.12
N GLU A 420 12.38 -18.68 -14.15
CA GLU A 420 12.33 -20.14 -14.19
C GLU A 420 11.76 -20.67 -12.86
N ARG A 421 10.74 -21.52 -12.94
CA ARG A 421 10.19 -22.18 -11.78
C ARG A 421 11.10 -23.33 -11.41
N PRO A 422 11.46 -23.48 -10.12
CA PRO A 422 12.29 -24.60 -9.70
C PRO A 422 11.63 -25.91 -10.16
N ASP A 423 12.42 -26.77 -10.79
CA ASP A 423 12.15 -28.20 -10.67
C ASP A 423 12.29 -28.58 -9.18
N GLY A 424 11.78 -29.73 -8.77
CA GLY A 424 11.72 -30.12 -7.35
C GLY A 424 13.06 -30.14 -6.59
N GLU A 425 14.19 -29.79 -7.22
CA GLU A 425 15.54 -29.73 -6.64
C GLU A 425 15.94 -28.35 -6.10
N GLY A 426 15.09 -27.32 -6.21
CA GLY A 426 15.24 -26.07 -5.45
C GLY A 426 16.39 -25.15 -5.87
N ARG A 427 16.92 -25.30 -7.08
CA ARG A 427 17.89 -24.35 -7.66
C ARG A 427 17.15 -23.17 -8.28
N LEU A 428 17.34 -21.98 -7.72
CA LEU A 428 16.86 -20.72 -8.28
C LEU A 428 17.71 -20.32 -9.49
N PHE A 429 17.09 -20.25 -10.66
CA PHE A 429 17.75 -19.82 -11.89
C PHE A 429 17.24 -18.45 -12.38
N GLN A 430 18.03 -17.90 -13.30
CA GLN A 430 18.06 -16.52 -13.77
C GLN A 430 16.69 -15.89 -13.99
N SER A 431 16.51 -14.64 -13.54
CA SER A 431 15.39 -13.81 -13.96
C SER A 431 15.79 -12.89 -15.10
N ARG A 432 14.97 -12.81 -16.15
CA ARG A 432 15.17 -11.87 -17.27
C ARG A 432 14.04 -10.85 -17.28
N ILE A 433 14.39 -9.57 -17.38
CA ILE A 433 13.42 -8.49 -17.59
C ILE A 433 13.28 -8.26 -19.09
N MET A 434 12.06 -8.25 -19.58
CA MET A 434 11.68 -8.07 -20.97
C MET A 434 10.82 -6.82 -21.08
N GLN A 435 11.20 -5.89 -21.95
CA GLN A 435 10.42 -4.67 -22.17
C GLN A 435 9.33 -4.96 -23.19
N GLY A 436 8.11 -4.55 -22.86
CA GLY A 436 6.99 -4.56 -23.79
C GLY A 436 7.12 -3.44 -24.81
N ARG A 437 6.52 -3.64 -25.98
CA ARG A 437 6.34 -2.62 -27.01
C ARG A 437 4.86 -2.41 -27.28
N ALA A 438 4.45 -1.16 -27.50
CA ALA A 438 3.07 -0.88 -27.93
C ALA A 438 2.80 -1.52 -29.30
N VAL A 439 1.65 -2.20 -29.42
CA VAL A 439 1.15 -2.81 -30.66
C VAL A 439 -0.04 -2.02 -31.20
N SER A 440 -0.90 -1.55 -30.30
CA SER A 440 -1.98 -0.60 -30.56
C SER A 440 -2.05 0.39 -29.40
N ASP A 441 -3.01 1.32 -29.44
CA ASP A 441 -3.22 2.29 -28.36
C ASP A 441 -3.37 1.59 -27.01
N ASN A 442 -4.15 0.52 -26.92
CA ASN A 442 -4.45 -0.16 -25.65
C ASN A 442 -3.79 -1.54 -25.47
N CYS A 443 -2.85 -1.93 -26.34
CA CYS A 443 -2.23 -3.25 -26.29
C CYS A 443 -0.70 -3.16 -26.37
N TRP A 444 -0.05 -3.87 -25.44
CA TRP A 444 1.39 -4.02 -25.37
C TRP A 444 1.80 -5.47 -25.58
N ARG A 445 2.92 -5.68 -26.26
CA ARG A 445 3.47 -7.01 -26.51
C ARG A 445 4.82 -7.19 -25.86
N ILE A 446 4.99 -8.29 -25.16
CA ILE A 446 6.27 -8.77 -24.64
C ILE A 446 6.72 -9.93 -25.52
N ASP A 447 7.78 -9.73 -26.29
CA ASP A 447 8.36 -10.78 -27.13
C ASP A 447 9.27 -11.67 -26.26
N ILE A 448 9.08 -12.98 -26.36
CA ILE A 448 9.79 -14.01 -25.58
C ILE A 448 10.57 -14.88 -26.57
N ASP A 449 11.87 -14.67 -26.64
CA ASP A 449 12.75 -15.55 -27.42
C ASP A 449 12.99 -16.83 -26.61
N THR A 450 12.24 -17.89 -26.94
CA THR A 450 12.38 -19.15 -26.21
C THR A 450 13.63 -19.89 -26.60
N LEU A 451 14.27 -19.60 -27.75
CA LEU A 451 15.49 -20.29 -28.20
C LEU A 451 16.68 -20.05 -27.25
N ASP A 452 16.70 -18.90 -26.59
CA ASP A 452 17.72 -18.54 -25.59
C ASP A 452 17.49 -19.18 -24.21
N LEU A 453 16.37 -19.88 -24.04
CA LEU A 453 15.92 -20.38 -22.74
C LEU A 453 16.07 -21.91 -22.67
N PRO A 454 16.59 -22.46 -21.56
CA PRO A 454 16.61 -23.90 -21.38
C PRO A 454 15.19 -24.47 -21.28
N ASN A 455 15.06 -25.75 -21.65
CA ASN A 455 13.82 -26.49 -21.47
C ASN A 455 13.43 -26.49 -19.98
N GLY A 456 12.21 -26.07 -19.66
CA GLY A 456 11.80 -25.87 -18.28
C GLY A 456 10.42 -25.23 -18.16
N ASN A 457 10.00 -25.02 -16.91
CA ASN A 457 8.76 -24.32 -16.58
C ASN A 457 9.08 -22.89 -16.18
N TYR A 458 8.31 -21.94 -16.67
CA TYR A 458 8.53 -20.52 -16.43
C TYR A 458 7.26 -19.86 -15.90
N GLY A 459 7.46 -18.79 -15.13
CA GLY A 459 6.42 -17.80 -14.82
C GLY A 459 6.81 -16.46 -15.41
N LEU A 460 5.90 -15.84 -16.16
CA LEU A 460 6.03 -14.46 -16.61
C LEU A 460 5.19 -13.56 -15.72
N ALA A 461 5.83 -12.82 -14.82
CA ALA A 461 5.17 -11.77 -14.05
C ALA A 461 5.12 -10.49 -14.88
N ILE A 462 3.93 -9.96 -15.12
CA ILE A 462 3.69 -8.78 -15.95
C ILE A 462 3.46 -7.59 -15.04
N ASN A 463 4.20 -6.50 -15.29
CA ASN A 463 4.03 -5.24 -14.59
C ASN A 463 3.69 -4.12 -15.59
N ALA A 464 2.75 -3.25 -15.23
CA ALA A 464 2.56 -1.96 -15.89
C ALA A 464 3.22 -0.85 -15.08
N THR A 465 3.71 0.16 -15.80
CA THR A 465 4.18 1.41 -15.22
C THR A 465 3.33 2.55 -15.76
N TRP A 466 2.62 3.23 -14.88
CA TRP A 466 1.80 4.39 -15.18
C TRP A 466 2.58 5.66 -14.87
N LYS A 467 2.53 6.65 -15.75
CA LYS A 467 3.17 7.95 -15.57
C LYS A 467 2.11 9.02 -15.36
N GLY A 468 2.23 9.81 -14.31
CA GLY A 468 1.34 10.94 -14.05
C GLY A 468 1.31 11.96 -15.20
N ILE A 469 0.12 12.43 -15.56
CA ILE A 469 -0.08 13.54 -16.49
C ILE A 469 0.35 14.82 -15.76
N ARG A 470 1.37 15.50 -16.30
CA ARG A 470 1.99 16.70 -15.68
C ARG A 470 2.67 16.44 -14.33
N SER A 471 2.88 15.18 -13.98
CA SER A 471 3.53 14.75 -12.75
C SER A 471 4.71 13.83 -13.08
N PRO A 472 5.84 13.90 -12.33
CA PRO A 472 6.96 12.99 -12.53
C PRO A 472 6.73 11.59 -11.93
N VAL A 473 5.62 11.37 -11.21
CA VAL A 473 5.35 10.09 -10.52
C VAL A 473 5.17 8.94 -11.50
N MET A 474 5.71 7.80 -11.09
CA MET A 474 5.57 6.52 -11.77
C MET A 474 4.93 5.50 -10.82
N PHE A 475 3.83 4.88 -11.22
CA PHE A 475 3.15 3.83 -10.46
C PHE A 475 3.43 2.48 -11.11
N ASN A 476 4.00 1.54 -10.36
CA ASN A 476 4.20 0.18 -10.84
C ASN A 476 3.10 -0.73 -10.30
N GLU A 477 2.41 -1.40 -11.20
CA GLU A 477 1.28 -2.28 -10.89
C GLU A 477 1.59 -3.69 -11.40
N SER A 478 1.51 -4.69 -10.52
CA SER A 478 1.62 -6.11 -10.89
C SER A 478 0.29 -6.58 -11.46
N ILE A 479 0.28 -7.02 -12.70
CA ILE A 479 -0.93 -7.36 -13.44
C ILE A 479 -1.28 -8.84 -13.30
N ASP A 480 -0.37 -9.72 -13.75
CA ASP A 480 -0.64 -11.15 -13.83
C ASP A 480 0.66 -11.97 -13.80
N VAL A 481 0.55 -13.26 -13.53
CA VAL A 481 1.64 -14.24 -13.58
C VAL A 481 1.24 -15.41 -14.48
N LEU A 482 1.74 -15.43 -15.70
CA LEU A 482 1.44 -16.49 -16.67
C LEU A 482 2.42 -17.67 -16.55
N PRO A 483 1.95 -18.88 -16.21
CA PRO A 483 2.76 -20.09 -16.28
C PRO A 483 2.86 -20.63 -17.72
N PHE A 484 4.04 -21.10 -18.13
CA PHE A 484 4.21 -21.86 -19.37
C PHE A 484 5.44 -22.77 -19.33
N SER A 485 5.59 -23.64 -20.33
CA SER A 485 6.74 -24.54 -20.48
C SER A 485 7.45 -24.31 -21.81
N ILE A 486 8.77 -24.49 -21.85
CA ILE A 486 9.60 -24.40 -23.05
C ILE A 486 10.16 -25.78 -23.40
N ALA A 487 10.06 -26.15 -24.67
CA ALA A 487 10.60 -27.41 -25.21
C ALA A 487 11.34 -27.16 -26.54
N ASN A 488 12.55 -26.63 -26.45
CA ASN A 488 13.48 -26.48 -27.56
C ASN A 488 14.17 -27.82 -27.86
N ASP A 489 13.39 -28.83 -28.24
CA ASP A 489 13.99 -30.05 -28.75
C ASP A 489 14.53 -29.77 -30.17
N GLU A 490 15.82 -29.43 -30.27
CA GLU A 490 16.58 -29.31 -31.52
C GLU A 490 16.73 -30.64 -32.29
N ILE A 491 15.97 -31.67 -31.94
CA ILE A 491 15.88 -32.87 -32.75
C ILE A 491 14.60 -32.75 -33.56
N PRO A 492 14.62 -32.16 -34.78
CA PRO A 492 13.48 -32.24 -35.68
C PRO A 492 13.08 -33.70 -35.74
N SER A 493 11.86 -33.97 -35.31
CA SER A 493 11.31 -35.30 -35.05
C SER A 493 11.84 -36.33 -36.06
N VAL A 494 12.92 -37.02 -35.70
CA VAL A 494 13.29 -38.28 -36.34
C VAL A 494 12.31 -39.35 -35.83
N TYR A 495 11.54 -39.07 -34.77
CA TYR A 495 10.54 -39.95 -34.17
C TYR A 495 9.50 -40.55 -35.14
N PRO A 496 8.82 -39.80 -36.04
CA PRO A 496 7.94 -40.42 -37.04
C PRO A 496 8.72 -41.36 -37.99
N TRP A 497 10.00 -41.08 -38.22
CA TRP A 497 10.88 -41.95 -39.01
C TRP A 497 11.44 -43.13 -38.21
N ILE A 498 11.71 -43.00 -36.91
CA ILE A 498 12.21 -44.09 -36.07
C ILE A 498 11.14 -45.17 -35.96
N GLY A 499 9.86 -44.80 -35.76
CA GLY A 499 8.77 -45.78 -35.78
C GLY A 499 8.70 -46.52 -37.14
N THR A 500 8.72 -45.76 -38.24
CA THR A 500 8.60 -46.32 -39.59
C THR A 500 9.82 -47.15 -40.01
N VAL A 501 11.02 -46.72 -39.65
CA VAL A 501 12.28 -47.43 -39.87
C VAL A 501 12.33 -48.68 -38.98
N THR A 502 11.92 -48.60 -37.71
CA THR A 502 11.92 -49.76 -36.79
C THR A 502 10.95 -50.83 -37.28
N VAL A 503 9.73 -50.45 -37.68
CA VAL A 503 8.75 -51.36 -38.28
C VAL A 503 9.27 -51.92 -39.60
N GLY A 504 9.84 -51.07 -40.48
CA GLY A 504 10.43 -51.50 -41.75
C GLY A 504 11.58 -52.51 -41.57
N THR A 505 12.50 -52.25 -40.65
CA THR A 505 13.60 -53.18 -40.31
C THR A 505 13.08 -54.45 -39.65
N SER A 506 12.06 -54.38 -38.80
CA SER A 506 11.48 -55.57 -38.15
C SER A 506 10.80 -56.48 -39.18
N ILE A 507 10.07 -55.90 -40.15
CA ILE A 507 9.46 -56.63 -41.26
C ILE A 507 10.54 -57.24 -42.16
N ALA A 508 11.60 -56.50 -42.50
CA ALA A 508 12.69 -57.01 -43.31
C ALA A 508 13.43 -58.17 -42.63
N VAL A 509 13.71 -58.06 -41.33
CA VAL A 509 14.34 -59.13 -40.53
C VAL A 509 13.43 -60.35 -40.44
N ALA A 510 12.12 -60.16 -40.21
CA ALA A 510 11.15 -61.24 -40.19
C ALA A 510 11.02 -61.94 -41.55
N ALA A 511 11.03 -61.18 -42.66
CA ALA A 511 10.97 -61.71 -44.01
C ALA A 511 12.23 -62.53 -44.35
N VAL A 512 13.42 -62.03 -44.00
CA VAL A 512 14.68 -62.76 -44.17
C VAL A 512 14.70 -64.05 -43.33
N ALA A 513 14.24 -63.98 -42.08
CA ALA A 513 14.12 -65.16 -41.22
C ALA A 513 13.13 -66.19 -41.80
N TYR A 514 11.98 -65.74 -42.32
CA TYR A 514 10.97 -66.60 -42.93
C TYR A 514 11.47 -67.29 -44.21
N VAL A 515 12.13 -66.56 -45.11
CA VAL A 515 12.73 -67.13 -46.34
C VAL A 515 13.83 -68.13 -46.01
N TRP A 516 14.63 -67.86 -44.97
CA TRP A 516 15.67 -68.79 -44.51
C TRP A 516 15.08 -70.08 -43.93
N PHE A 517 14.04 -69.98 -43.10
CA PHE A 517 13.36 -71.16 -42.52
C PHE A 517 12.64 -72.00 -43.58
N THR A 518 12.00 -71.37 -44.57
CA THR A 518 11.29 -72.08 -45.65
C THR A 518 12.27 -72.77 -46.61
N ARG A 519 13.41 -72.16 -46.94
CA ARG A 519 14.48 -72.81 -47.73
C ARG A 519 15.12 -74.00 -47.00
N ASN A 520 15.29 -73.93 -45.68
CA ASN A 520 15.85 -75.04 -44.91
C ASN A 520 14.85 -76.20 -44.70
N LYS A 521 13.54 -75.95 -44.65
CA LYS A 521 12.52 -77.01 -44.69
C LYS A 521 12.53 -77.81 -46.00
N ALA A 522 12.80 -77.15 -47.14
CA ALA A 522 12.86 -77.82 -48.44
C ALA A 522 14.05 -78.80 -48.57
N ARG A 523 15.11 -78.65 -47.77
CA ARG A 523 16.28 -79.56 -47.79
C ARG A 523 16.11 -80.82 -46.95
N ILE A 524 15.09 -80.90 -46.08
CA ILE A 524 14.90 -82.05 -45.17
C ILE A 524 13.96 -83.12 -45.76
N VAL A 525 13.23 -82.83 -46.84
CA VAL A 525 12.21 -83.75 -47.37
C VAL A 525 12.70 -84.66 -48.52
N THR A 526 13.89 -84.43 -49.08
CA THR A 526 14.42 -85.26 -50.20
C THR A 526 15.60 -86.14 -49.79
N THR A 527 15.41 -87.02 -48.80
CA THR A 527 16.22 -88.24 -48.65
C THR A 527 15.43 -89.29 -47.87
N ASN A 528 14.71 -90.17 -48.58
CA ASN A 528 14.56 -91.59 -48.26
C ASN A 528 13.63 -92.28 -49.26
N VAL A 529 14.20 -92.70 -50.39
CA VAL A 529 13.73 -93.89 -51.10
C VAL A 529 14.98 -94.73 -51.38
N ARG A 530 15.11 -95.87 -50.70
CA ARG A 530 16.03 -96.96 -51.08
C ARG A 530 15.18 -98.19 -51.42
N PRO A 531 15.47 -98.92 -52.51
CA PRO A 531 14.84 -100.19 -52.80
C PRO A 531 15.65 -101.36 -52.20
N ALA A 532 14.96 -102.23 -51.46
CA ALA A 532 15.02 -103.69 -51.48
C ALA A 532 14.00 -104.20 -50.43
#